data_AF-A0A961Y0J0-F1
#
_entry.id   AF-A0A961Y0J0-F1
#
_cell.length_a   1.000
_cell.length_b   1.000
_cell.length_c   1.000
_cell.angle_alpha   90.00
_cell.angle_beta   90.00
_cell.angle_gamma   90.00
#
_symmetry.space_group_name_H-M   'P 1'
#
loop_
_entity.id
_entity.type
_entity.pdbx_description
1 polymer ?
#
loop_
_entity_poly.entity_id
_entity_poly.type
_entity_poly.pdbx_seq_one_letter_code
_entity_poly.pdbx_strand_id
1 'polypeptide(L)' 'VSRFHLGNGAKLDRICFAADTSPKGIKQSHALMVNYRYDPGEIERNHEAFAESGTIAVNPEIVQLLSGNLPSKGEYSI' A
#
# COMPACT_ATOMS: atom_id res chain seq x y z
N VAL A 1 -0.89 9.24 5.37
CA VAL A 1 -0.30 9.50 4.03
C VAL A 1 -0.88 8.60 2.94
N SER A 2 -1.27 7.36 3.24
CA SER A 2 -1.72 6.36 2.27
C SER A 2 -2.83 6.83 1.32
N ARG A 3 -3.91 7.43 1.86
CA ARG A 3 -5.02 7.95 1.04
C ARG A 3 -4.58 8.94 -0.02
N PHE A 4 -3.55 9.75 0.24
CA PHE A 4 -3.03 10.71 -0.72
C PHE A 4 -2.33 10.03 -1.89
N HIS A 5 -1.45 9.05 -1.62
CA HIS A 5 -0.72 8.36 -2.68
C HIS A 5 -1.63 7.48 -3.53
N LEU A 6 -2.50 6.70 -2.88
CA LEU A 6 -3.47 5.84 -3.57
C LEU A 6 -4.47 6.67 -4.36
N GLY A 7 -4.95 7.76 -3.76
CA GLY A 7 -5.81 8.73 -4.44
C GLY A 7 -5.14 9.47 -5.61
N ASN A 8 -3.82 9.39 -5.75
CA ASN A 8 -3.10 9.92 -6.91
C ASN A 8 -2.66 8.81 -7.90
N GLY A 9 -3.18 7.58 -7.74
CA GLY A 9 -2.91 6.47 -8.65
C GLY A 9 -1.64 5.67 -8.37
N ALA A 10 -1.00 5.85 -7.21
CA ALA A 10 0.11 5.01 -6.82
C ALA A 10 -0.34 3.62 -6.41
N LYS A 11 0.51 2.61 -6.64
CA LYS A 11 0.38 1.28 -6.03
C LYS A 11 1.17 1.17 -4.74
N LEU A 12 0.66 0.39 -3.79
CA LEU A 12 1.40 -0.05 -2.61
C LEU A 12 2.48 -1.04 -3.05
N ASP A 13 3.75 -0.64 -2.96
CA ASP A 13 4.84 -1.41 -3.58
C ASP A 13 5.65 -2.23 -2.58
N ARG A 14 6.05 -1.63 -1.45
CA ARG A 14 6.90 -2.30 -0.46
C ARG A 14 6.61 -1.82 0.96
N ILE A 15 6.67 -2.74 1.92
CA ILE A 15 6.75 -2.45 3.35
C ILE A 15 8.23 -2.50 3.74
N CYS A 16 8.73 -1.42 4.32
CA CYS A 16 10.14 -1.26 4.70
C CYS A 16 10.26 -1.24 6.22
N PHE A 17 10.69 -2.35 6.82
CA PHE A 17 10.99 -2.44 8.25
C PHE A 17 12.32 -1.74 8.57
N ALA A 18 12.40 -1.14 9.77
CA ALA A 18 13.56 -0.37 10.24
C ALA A 18 14.02 0.74 9.26
N ALA A 19 13.08 1.33 8.51
CA ALA A 19 13.35 2.35 7.50
C ALA A 19 13.51 3.76 8.10
N ASP A 20 12.81 4.05 9.20
CA ASP A 20 12.99 5.29 9.97
C ASP A 20 13.18 4.96 11.45
N THR A 21 14.44 4.74 11.84
CA THR A 21 14.83 4.45 13.23
C THR A 21 15.00 5.71 14.08
N SER A 22 14.59 6.88 13.59
CA SER A 22 14.58 8.09 14.42
C SER A 22 13.55 7.94 15.57
N PRO A 23 13.69 8.71 16.67
CA PRO A 23 12.68 8.70 17.73
C PRO A 23 11.26 9.00 17.23
N LYS A 24 11.13 9.83 16.19
CA LYS A 24 9.85 10.13 15.55
C LYS A 24 9.31 8.93 14.77
N GLY A 25 10.12 8.30 13.92
CA GLY A 25 9.71 7.12 13.14
C GLY A 25 9.32 5.94 14.02
N ILE A 26 10.06 5.71 15.10
CA ILE A 26 9.71 4.71 16.12
C ILE A 26 8.36 5.05 16.77
N LYS A 27 8.15 6.30 17.19
CA LYS A 27 6.89 6.74 17.81
C LYS A 27 5.69 6.69 16.86
N GLN A 28 5.88 6.96 15.58
CA GLN A 28 4.80 7.07 14.61
C GLN A 28 4.39 5.72 14.01
N SER A 29 5.34 4.81 13.79
CA SER A 29 5.08 3.56 13.07
C SER A 29 6.00 2.41 13.44
N HIS A 30 6.69 2.46 14.59
CA HIS A 30 7.68 1.43 14.98
C HIS A 30 8.76 1.24 13.91
N ALA A 31 9.24 2.34 13.33
CA ALA A 31 10.23 2.38 12.25
C ALA A 31 9.79 1.73 10.92
N LEU A 32 8.50 1.45 10.74
CA LEU A 32 7.95 1.02 9.46
C LEU A 32 7.75 2.22 8.53
N MET A 33 8.18 2.06 7.28
CA MET A 33 7.81 2.92 6.17
C MET A 33 7.21 2.11 5.03
N VAL A 34 6.63 2.81 4.06
CA VAL A 34 6.01 2.21 2.88
C VAL A 34 6.47 2.95 1.64
N ASN A 35 6.82 2.19 0.60
CA ASN A 35 7.04 2.75 -0.73
C ASN A 35 5.73 2.70 -1.52
N TYR A 36 5.33 3.86 -2.05
CA TYR A 36 4.29 3.99 -3.06
C TYR A 36 4.95 4.18 -4.41
N ARG A 37 4.62 3.33 -5.39
CA ARG A 37 5.19 3.41 -6.72
C ARG A 37 4.17 4.02 -7.69
N TYR A 38 4.62 5.03 -8.42
CA TYR A 38 3.89 5.57 -9.55
C TYR A 38 4.37 4.89 -10.82
N ASP A 39 3.42 4.37 -11.57
CA ASP A 39 3.65 3.73 -12.86
C ASP A 39 2.81 4.48 -13.90
N PRO A 40 3.42 5.30 -14.77
CA PRO A 40 2.67 6.22 -15.64
C PRO A 40 1.54 5.54 -16.45
N GLY A 41 1.72 4.29 -16.86
CA GLY A 41 0.69 3.53 -17.60
C GLY A 41 -0.48 3.03 -16.75
N GLU A 42 -0.41 3.17 -15.43
CA GLU A 42 -1.36 2.61 -14.47
C GLU A 42 -2.01 3.70 -13.59
N ILE A 43 -1.52 4.94 -13.62
CA ILE A 43 -1.95 6.02 -12.71
C ILE A 43 -3.45 6.26 -12.78
N GLU A 44 -4.00 6.48 -13.97
CA GLU A 44 -5.44 6.77 -14.16
C GLU A 44 -6.30 5.61 -13.68
N ARG A 45 -5.97 4.39 -14.12
CA ARG A 45 -6.69 3.17 -13.72
C ARG A 45 -6.69 2.97 -12.20
N ASN A 46 -5.54 3.15 -11.55
CA ASN A 46 -5.43 3.00 -10.11
C ASN A 46 -6.18 4.11 -9.36
N HIS A 47 -6.14 5.34 -9.87
CA HIS A 47 -6.87 6.47 -9.32
C HIS A 47 -8.37 6.23 -9.36
N GLU A 48 -8.90 5.85 -10.52
CA GLU A 48 -10.32 5.55 -10.73
C GLU A 48 -10.75 4.38 -9.84
N ALA A 49 -10.00 3.26 -9.86
CA ALA A 49 -10.32 2.10 -9.03
C ALA A 49 -10.40 2.45 -7.53
N PHE A 50 -9.46 3.28 -7.04
CA PHE A 50 -9.47 3.73 -5.65
C PHE A 50 -10.62 4.72 -5.37
N ALA A 51 -10.91 5.64 -6.28
CA ALA A 51 -11.95 6.66 -6.11
C ALA A 51 -13.37 6.05 -6.16
N GLU A 52 -13.60 5.10 -7.04
CA GLU A 52 -14.93 4.51 -7.28
C GLU A 52 -15.27 3.40 -6.28
N SER A 53 -14.28 2.55 -5.95
CA SER A 53 -14.54 1.31 -5.21
C SER A 53 -13.64 1.10 -3.98
N GLY A 54 -12.72 2.02 -3.71
CA GLY A 54 -11.72 1.84 -2.66
C GLY A 54 -10.67 0.78 -2.99
N THR A 55 -10.65 0.25 -4.22
CA THR A 55 -9.70 -0.79 -4.63
C THR A 55 -8.28 -0.25 -4.61
N ILE A 56 -7.40 -0.96 -3.90
CA ILE A 56 -5.99 -0.59 -3.76
C ILE A 56 -5.16 -1.42 -4.73
N ALA A 57 -4.42 -0.76 -5.60
CA ALA A 57 -3.39 -1.42 -6.40
C ALA A 57 -2.21 -1.80 -5.48
N VAL A 58 -1.84 -3.08 -5.46
CA VAL A 58 -0.83 -3.63 -4.55
C VAL A 58 0.16 -4.51 -5.33
N ASN A 59 1.45 -4.40 -5.01
CA ASN A 59 2.45 -5.34 -5.51
C ASN A 59 2.13 -6.76 -4.97
N PRO A 60 2.02 -7.80 -5.82
CA PRO A 60 1.67 -9.15 -5.38
C PRO A 60 2.53 -9.71 -4.24
N GLU A 61 3.81 -9.31 -4.13
CA GLU A 61 4.68 -9.72 -3.01
C GLU A 61 4.13 -9.27 -1.65
N ILE A 62 3.45 -8.12 -1.58
CA ILE A 62 2.78 -7.65 -0.36
C ILE A 62 1.57 -8.51 -0.02
N VAL A 63 0.84 -9.00 -1.02
CA VAL A 63 -0.30 -9.91 -0.81
C VAL A 63 0.17 -11.22 -0.17
N GLN A 64 1.36 -11.72 -0.55
CA GLN A 64 1.95 -12.90 0.07
C GLN A 64 2.26 -12.70 1.55
N LEU A 65 2.70 -11.50 1.95
CA LEU A 65 2.89 -11.15 3.38
C LEU A 65 1.57 -11.19 4.16
N LEU A 66 0.46 -10.81 3.54
CA LEU A 66 -0.88 -10.91 4.15
C LEU A 66 -1.38 -12.36 4.23
N SER A 67 -0.97 -13.18 3.26
CA SER A 67 -1.38 -14.59 3.13
C SER A 67 -0.76 -15.49 4.21
N GLY A 68 0.26 -15.00 4.94
CA GLY A 68 0.85 -15.72 6.07
C GLY A 68 -0.09 -15.94 7.26
N ASN A 69 -1.32 -15.41 7.24
CA ASN A 69 -2.36 -15.66 8.25
C ASN A 69 -3.79 -15.30 7.81
N LEU A 70 -4.15 -15.42 6.53
CA LEU A 70 -5.53 -15.15 6.08
C LEU A 70 -6.15 -16.34 5.34
N PRO A 71 -7.41 -16.73 5.67
CA PRO A 71 -8.11 -17.81 4.99
C PRO A 71 -8.38 -17.44 3.53
N SER A 72 -8.46 -18.47 2.68
CA SER A 72 -8.49 -18.38 1.22
C SER A 72 -9.59 -17.48 0.65
N LYS A 73 -9.17 -16.62 -0.29
CA LYS A 73 -9.93 -15.92 -1.35
C LYS A 73 -11.15 -15.10 -0.92
N GLY A 74 -11.03 -13.79 -1.09
CA GLY A 74 -12.14 -12.86 -1.25
C GLY A 74 -11.58 -11.44 -1.40
N GLU A 75 -12.07 -10.69 -2.37
CA GLU A 75 -11.72 -9.29 -2.62
C GLU A 75 -11.73 -8.49 -1.31
N TYR A 76 -10.64 -7.76 -1.05
CA TYR A 76 -10.56 -6.87 0.11
C TYR A 76 -11.17 -5.52 -0.29
N SER A 77 -12.47 -5.35 0.02
CA SER A 77 -13.10 -4.04 0.15
C SER A 77 -12.94 -3.55 1.59
N ILE A 78 -12.48 -2.32 1.77
CA ILE A 78 -12.49 -1.57 3.04
C ILE A 78 -13.67 -0.63 3.09
#